data_AF-A0A8H7T4T8-F1
#
_entry.id   AF-A0A8H7T4T8-F1
#
_cell.length_a   1.000
_cell.length_b   1.000
_cell.length_c   1.000
_cell.angle_alpha   90.00
_cell.angle_beta   90.00
_cell.angle_gamma   90.00
#
_symmetry.space_group_name_H-M   'P 1'
#
loop_
_entity.id
_entity.type
_entity.pdbx_description
1 polymer ?
#
loop_
_entity_poly.entity_id
_entity_poly.type
_entity_poly.pdbx_seq_one_letter_code
_entity_poly.pdbx_strand_id
1 'polypeptide(L)'
;MSPPAAAFSLLHRAPYMHPDAIFALTTKYLADEHTQKILLGQGAYSDGEGRPWILPSVQLAEEIVQGSGHEYLPIAGLKAFRTRALDLVFHGVQALDEDRIASCQAPLGSGSLYMAGSALKIISPDLRDVIITTPSWPSHKLQFQTMGYDVIEPPYYKDKRFDFQAYLAALESANPGSVVTFMLVHITLLAVILL
;
A
#
# COMPACT_ATOMS: atom_id res chain seq x y z
N MET A 1 -2.81 49.15 -25.61
CA MET A 1 -2.33 47.78 -25.90
C MET A 1 -2.79 46.89 -24.76
N SER A 2 -3.80 46.05 -24.98
CA SER A 2 -4.27 45.07 -24.00
C SER A 2 -3.19 44.00 -23.78
N PRO A 3 -2.97 43.51 -22.56
CA PRO A 3 -2.01 42.44 -22.33
C PRO A 3 -2.42 41.19 -23.13
N PRO A 4 -1.46 40.41 -23.65
CA PRO A 4 -1.79 39.16 -24.34
C PRO A 4 -2.51 38.24 -23.35
N ALA A 5 -3.60 37.61 -23.80
CA ALA A 5 -4.39 36.68 -23.01
C ALA A 5 -3.49 35.54 -22.48
N ALA A 6 -3.02 35.67 -21.25
CA ALA A 6 -2.18 34.68 -20.61
C ALA A 6 -3.06 33.54 -20.09
N ALA A 7 -3.07 32.42 -20.84
CA ALA A 7 -2.91 31.04 -20.34
C ALA A 7 -3.57 30.03 -21.30
N PHE A 8 -2.85 29.60 -22.33
CA PHE A 8 -3.28 28.50 -23.22
C PHE A 8 -2.97 27.10 -22.65
N SER A 9 -2.24 27.02 -21.53
CA SER A 9 -1.81 25.75 -20.95
C SER A 9 -2.80 25.22 -19.92
N LEU A 10 -3.25 23.98 -20.11
CA LEU A 10 -4.02 23.22 -19.11
C LEU A 10 -3.29 23.13 -17.76
N LEU A 11 -1.96 23.20 -17.77
CA LEU A 11 -1.14 23.11 -16.55
C LEU A 11 -1.32 24.32 -15.62
N HIS A 12 -1.82 25.46 -16.11
CA HIS A 12 -2.09 26.62 -15.25
C HIS A 12 -3.17 26.33 -14.18
N ARG A 13 -4.01 25.32 -14.42
CA ARG A 13 -5.05 24.87 -13.48
C ARG A 13 -4.59 23.77 -12.53
N ALA A 14 -3.36 23.28 -12.69
CA ALA A 14 -2.86 22.20 -11.85
C ALA A 14 -2.71 22.70 -10.41
N PRO A 15 -3.33 22.03 -9.42
CA PRO A 15 -3.13 22.39 -8.03
C PRO A 15 -1.70 22.06 -7.61
N TYR A 16 -1.11 22.90 -6.75
CA TYR A 16 0.13 22.54 -6.08
C TYR A 16 -0.13 21.37 -5.13
N MET A 17 0.68 20.33 -5.23
CA MET A 17 0.62 19.16 -4.34
C MET A 17 1.78 19.23 -3.35
N HIS A 18 1.46 19.15 -2.06
CA HIS A 18 2.49 19.10 -1.02
C HIS A 18 3.33 17.81 -1.16
N PRO A 19 4.66 17.89 -0.94
CA PRO A 19 5.50 16.71 -0.91
C PRO A 19 5.07 15.74 0.19
N ASP A 20 5.16 14.45 -0.08
CA ASP A 20 4.99 13.41 0.93
C ASP A 20 6.03 13.58 2.05
N ALA A 21 5.60 13.48 3.31
CA ALA A 21 6.45 13.78 4.46
C ALA A 21 7.66 12.84 4.58
N ILE A 22 7.51 11.55 4.23
CA ILE A 22 8.58 10.54 4.31
C ILE A 22 9.65 10.83 3.24
N PHE A 23 9.21 11.09 2.01
CA PHE A 23 10.13 11.42 0.92
C PHE A 23 10.77 12.80 1.10
N ALA A 24 10.02 13.79 1.59
CA ALA A 24 10.56 15.12 1.89
C ALA A 24 11.66 15.06 2.97
N LEU A 25 11.48 14.22 3.99
CA LEU A 25 12.51 14.00 5.01
C LEU A 25 13.76 13.34 4.41
N THR A 26 13.58 12.37 3.52
CA THR A 26 14.69 11.73 2.80
C THR A 26 15.46 12.74 1.95
N THR A 27 14.78 13.62 1.23
CA THR A 27 15.42 14.70 0.46
C THR A 27 16.24 15.63 1.35
N LYS A 28 15.70 16.03 2.51
CA LYS A 28 16.43 16.84 3.50
C LYS A 28 17.67 16.10 4.03
N TYR A 29 17.53 14.83 4.36
CA TYR A 29 18.65 14.00 4.80
C TYR A 29 19.75 13.88 3.74
N LEU A 30 19.40 13.70 2.46
CA LEU A 30 20.38 13.64 1.38
C LEU A 30 21.14 14.96 1.20
N ALA A 31 20.45 16.10 1.35
CA ALA A 31 21.03 17.43 1.24
C ALA A 31 21.85 17.88 2.47
N ASP A 32 21.71 17.22 3.61
CA ASP A 32 22.47 17.53 4.82
C ASP A 32 23.94 17.09 4.66
N GLU A 33 24.90 18.00 4.84
CA GLU A 33 26.34 17.70 4.73
C GLU A 33 26.96 17.19 6.04
N HIS A 34 26.18 17.13 7.14
CA HIS A 34 26.68 16.72 8.43
C HIS A 34 27.13 15.25 8.42
N THR A 35 28.37 14.98 8.86
CA THR A 35 29.00 13.65 8.78
C THR A 35 28.38 12.60 9.69
N GLN A 36 27.63 13.02 10.71
CA GLN A 36 26.92 12.13 11.65
C GLN A 36 25.39 12.19 11.49
N LYS A 37 24.88 12.56 10.31
CA LYS A 37 23.43 12.55 10.03
C LYS A 37 22.89 11.12 10.07
N ILE A 38 21.66 10.95 10.57
CA ILE A 38 20.97 9.64 10.64
C ILE A 38 19.56 9.82 10.09
N LEU A 39 19.12 8.88 9.25
CA LEU A 39 17.75 8.84 8.73
C LEU A 39 16.94 7.77 9.48
N LEU A 40 16.00 8.20 10.33
CA LEU A 40 15.04 7.33 11.03
C LEU A 40 13.61 7.49 10.49
N GLY A 41 13.48 7.94 9.24
CA GLY A 41 12.19 8.27 8.62
C GLY A 41 11.59 7.12 7.81
N GLN A 42 12.36 6.61 6.85
CA GLN A 42 11.90 5.55 5.96
C GLN A 42 12.06 4.19 6.66
N GLY A 43 11.03 3.34 6.57
CA GLY A 43 11.08 1.95 7.06
C GLY A 43 11.89 1.02 6.16
N ALA A 44 13.03 1.48 5.66
CA ALA A 44 13.97 0.66 4.88
C ALA A 44 14.94 -0.01 5.84
N TYR A 45 15.16 -1.32 5.66
CA TYR A 45 16.07 -2.06 6.50
C TYR A 45 17.52 -1.80 6.07
N SER A 46 18.37 -1.51 7.07
CA SER A 46 19.78 -1.23 6.88
C SER A 46 20.67 -2.17 7.70
N ASP A 47 21.91 -2.35 7.26
CA ASP A 47 22.94 -3.06 8.03
C ASP A 47 23.44 -2.23 9.22
N GLY A 48 24.39 -2.78 9.98
CA GLY A 48 25.00 -2.11 11.14
C GLY A 48 25.79 -0.83 10.81
N GLU A 49 26.06 -0.56 9.53
CA GLU A 49 26.71 0.65 9.03
C GLU A 49 25.70 1.63 8.42
N GLY A 50 24.40 1.34 8.50
CA GLY A 50 23.33 2.20 7.97
C GLY A 50 23.14 2.11 6.45
N ARG A 51 23.76 1.13 5.77
CA ARG A 51 23.62 0.91 4.33
C ARG A 51 22.43 0.01 4.02
N PRO A 52 21.81 0.11 2.83
CA PRO A 52 20.79 -0.84 2.39
C PRO A 52 21.30 -2.28 2.48
N TRP A 53 20.56 -3.15 3.15
CA TRP A 53 20.93 -4.55 3.28
C TRP A 53 20.18 -5.41 2.28
N ILE A 54 20.95 -6.10 1.43
CA ILE A 54 20.40 -7.08 0.48
C ILE A 54 20.47 -8.45 1.15
N LEU A 55 19.32 -9.13 1.24
CA LEU A 55 19.24 -10.47 1.80
C LEU A 55 20.13 -11.43 0.99
N PRO A 56 20.93 -12.31 1.63
CA PRO A 56 21.76 -13.28 0.92
C PRO A 56 20.94 -14.20 -0.01
N SER A 57 19.71 -14.54 0.36
CA SER A 57 18.79 -15.30 -0.49
C SER A 57 18.38 -14.58 -1.77
N VAL A 58 18.30 -13.24 -1.75
CA VAL A 58 18.00 -12.43 -2.93
C VAL A 58 19.23 -12.35 -3.84
N GLN A 59 20.43 -12.21 -3.28
CA GLN A 59 21.67 -12.23 -4.06
C GLN A 59 21.83 -13.55 -4.84
N LEU A 60 21.60 -14.68 -4.18
CA LEU A 60 21.60 -15.99 -4.84
C LEU A 60 20.51 -16.10 -5.92
N ALA A 61 19.31 -15.54 -5.67
CA ALA A 61 18.24 -15.54 -6.66
C ALA A 61 18.61 -14.72 -7.90
N GLU A 62 19.26 -13.56 -7.73
CA GLU A 62 19.74 -12.71 -8.83
C GLU A 62 20.75 -13.44 -9.71
N GLU A 63 21.67 -14.21 -9.12
CA GLU A 63 22.59 -15.07 -9.86
C GLU A 63 21.86 -16.16 -10.66
N ILE A 64 20.86 -16.81 -10.06
CA ILE A 64 20.07 -17.87 -10.72
C ILE A 64 19.29 -17.34 -11.92
N VAL A 65 18.71 -16.13 -11.80
CA VAL A 65 17.90 -15.55 -12.88
C VAL A 65 18.73 -14.76 -13.89
N GLN A 66 20.05 -14.69 -13.72
CA GLN A 66 20.93 -14.00 -14.64
C GLN A 66 20.80 -14.58 -16.06
N GLY A 67 20.50 -13.73 -17.04
CA GLY A 67 20.28 -14.14 -18.43
C GLY A 67 18.87 -14.64 -18.74
N SER A 68 17.91 -14.50 -17.80
CA SER A 68 16.49 -14.71 -18.09
C SER A 68 15.98 -13.72 -19.14
N GLY A 69 14.98 -14.13 -19.93
CA GLY A 69 14.35 -13.28 -20.94
C GLY A 69 13.53 -12.12 -20.35
N HIS A 70 13.34 -11.08 -21.15
CA HIS A 70 12.58 -9.87 -20.79
C HIS A 70 11.21 -9.78 -21.49
N GLU A 71 10.64 -10.93 -21.84
CA GLU A 71 9.37 -11.03 -22.54
C GLU A 71 8.19 -10.66 -21.63
N TYR A 72 7.06 -10.33 -22.26
CA TYR A 72 5.83 -10.05 -21.53
C TYR A 72 5.38 -11.27 -20.70
N LEU A 73 5.04 -11.00 -19.44
CA LEU A 73 4.33 -11.95 -18.60
C LEU A 73 2.84 -12.03 -18.98
N PRO A 74 2.14 -13.12 -18.63
CA PRO A 74 0.69 -13.13 -18.66
C PRO A 74 0.10 -11.97 -17.85
N ILE A 75 -1.08 -11.47 -18.25
CA ILE A 75 -1.75 -10.33 -17.59
C ILE A 75 -1.84 -10.49 -16.08
N ALA A 76 -2.12 -11.71 -15.63
CA ALA A 76 -2.28 -11.98 -14.21
C ALA A 76 -0.95 -12.11 -13.44
N GLY A 77 0.20 -12.10 -14.13
CA GLY A 77 1.54 -12.25 -13.58
C GLY A 77 2.15 -13.64 -13.78
N LEU A 78 3.36 -13.81 -13.26
CA LEU A 78 4.11 -15.07 -13.35
C LEU A 78 3.44 -16.16 -12.48
N LYS A 79 2.96 -17.24 -13.09
CA LYS A 79 2.22 -18.31 -12.38
C LYS A 79 3.00 -18.88 -11.18
N ALA A 80 4.30 -19.15 -11.34
CA ALA A 80 5.14 -19.68 -10.28
C ALA A 80 5.25 -18.73 -9.09
N PHE A 81 5.43 -17.43 -9.35
CA PHE A 81 5.44 -16.39 -8.31
C PHE A 81 4.12 -16.37 -7.54
N ARG A 82 2.98 -16.30 -8.23
CA ARG A 82 1.66 -16.27 -7.58
C ARG A 82 1.41 -17.52 -6.74
N THR A 83 1.77 -18.69 -7.24
CA THR A 83 1.59 -19.96 -6.52
C THR A 83 2.38 -19.96 -5.21
N ARG A 84 3.65 -19.53 -5.25
CA ARG A 84 4.51 -19.44 -4.06
C ARG A 84 4.08 -18.33 -3.11
N ALA A 85 3.60 -17.21 -3.63
CA ALA A 85 3.06 -16.11 -2.81
C ALA A 85 1.77 -16.53 -2.08
N LEU A 86 0.89 -17.28 -2.73
CA LEU A 86 -0.31 -17.82 -2.11
C LEU A 86 0.03 -18.82 -1.01
N ASP A 87 0.95 -19.77 -1.28
CA ASP A 87 1.41 -20.71 -0.27
C ASP A 87 2.04 -19.96 0.93
N LEU A 88 2.92 -18.98 0.70
CA LEU A 88 3.52 -18.19 1.78
C LEU A 88 2.49 -17.52 2.71
N VAL A 89 1.39 -17.01 2.16
CA VAL A 89 0.38 -16.23 2.92
C VAL A 89 -0.72 -17.12 3.49
N PHE A 90 -1.16 -18.13 2.75
CA PHE A 90 -2.36 -18.92 3.04
C PHE A 90 -2.06 -20.40 3.32
N HIS A 91 -0.79 -20.77 3.58
CA HIS A 91 -0.43 -22.12 3.96
C HIS A 91 -1.29 -22.63 5.12
N GLY A 92 -1.90 -23.80 4.97
CA GLY A 92 -2.75 -24.43 5.99
C GLY A 92 -4.11 -23.77 6.18
N VAL A 93 -4.51 -22.83 5.31
CA VAL A 93 -5.85 -22.23 5.31
C VAL A 93 -6.74 -23.05 4.38
N GLN A 94 -7.90 -23.51 4.89
CA GLN A 94 -8.87 -24.31 4.12
C GLN A 94 -9.28 -23.65 2.79
N ALA A 95 -9.34 -22.33 2.73
CA ALA A 95 -9.66 -21.59 1.50
C ALA A 95 -8.64 -21.83 0.36
N LEU A 96 -7.38 -22.13 0.69
CA LEU A 96 -6.35 -22.50 -0.29
C LEU A 96 -6.60 -23.92 -0.82
N ASP A 97 -6.90 -24.87 0.07
CA ASP A 97 -7.18 -26.27 -0.30
C ASP A 97 -8.47 -26.43 -1.13
N GLU A 98 -9.43 -25.53 -0.93
CA GLU A 98 -10.72 -25.49 -1.64
C GLU A 98 -10.71 -24.61 -2.90
N ASP A 99 -9.55 -24.10 -3.33
CA ASP A 99 -9.40 -23.23 -4.51
C ASP A 99 -10.30 -21.97 -4.49
N ARG A 100 -10.49 -21.37 -3.30
CA ARG A 100 -11.32 -20.17 -3.10
C ARG A 100 -10.55 -18.86 -3.21
N ILE A 101 -9.27 -18.89 -3.59
CA ILE A 101 -8.39 -17.71 -3.58
C ILE A 101 -7.97 -17.34 -5.01
N ALA A 102 -8.44 -16.17 -5.46
CA ALA A 102 -7.95 -15.57 -6.70
C ALA A 102 -6.68 -14.74 -6.46
N SER A 103 -5.71 -14.81 -7.37
CA SER A 103 -4.46 -14.03 -7.27
C SER A 103 -4.03 -13.39 -8.59
N CYS A 104 -3.52 -12.16 -8.48
CA CYS A 104 -2.91 -11.41 -9.56
C CYS A 104 -1.65 -10.71 -9.03
N GLN A 105 -0.58 -10.69 -9.82
CA GLN A 105 0.64 -9.95 -9.48
C GLN A 105 0.40 -8.45 -9.70
N ALA A 106 0.83 -7.62 -8.75
CA ALA A 106 0.67 -6.17 -8.79
C ALA A 106 1.99 -5.48 -8.39
N PRO A 107 2.18 -4.20 -8.79
CA PRO A 107 3.38 -3.44 -8.43
C PRO A 107 3.33 -3.04 -6.95
N LEU A 108 4.02 -3.83 -6.11
CA LEU A 108 4.14 -3.62 -4.67
C LEU A 108 2.77 -3.58 -3.95
N GLY A 109 2.77 -3.28 -2.65
CA GLY A 109 1.54 -3.18 -1.85
C GLY A 109 0.59 -2.09 -2.34
N SER A 110 1.10 -0.93 -2.76
CA SER A 110 0.27 0.17 -3.27
C SER A 110 -0.49 -0.22 -4.54
N GLY A 111 0.15 -0.95 -5.46
CA GLY A 111 -0.50 -1.48 -6.66
C GLY A 111 -1.57 -2.52 -6.31
N SER A 112 -1.27 -3.43 -5.38
CA SER A 112 -2.25 -4.40 -4.89
C SER A 112 -3.48 -3.72 -4.29
N LEU A 113 -3.28 -2.70 -3.45
CA LEU A 113 -4.36 -1.91 -2.86
C LEU A 113 -5.18 -1.19 -3.94
N TYR A 114 -4.51 -0.68 -4.98
CA TYR A 114 -5.17 0.01 -6.09
C TYR A 114 -6.08 -0.93 -6.87
N MET A 115 -5.55 -2.08 -7.23
CA MET A 115 -6.28 -3.09 -7.99
C MET A 115 -7.45 -3.63 -7.18
N ALA A 116 -7.27 -3.89 -5.88
CA ALA A 116 -8.35 -4.37 -5.02
C ALA A 116 -9.46 -3.32 -4.85
N GLY A 117 -9.10 -2.06 -4.55
CA GLY A 117 -10.06 -0.96 -4.48
C GLY A 117 -10.79 -0.73 -5.81
N SER A 118 -10.11 -0.89 -6.94
CA SER A 118 -10.75 -0.77 -8.26
C SER A 118 -11.70 -1.94 -8.55
N ALA A 119 -11.29 -3.17 -8.22
CA ALA A 119 -12.14 -4.35 -8.38
C ALA A 119 -13.41 -4.26 -7.52
N LEU A 120 -13.28 -3.74 -6.29
CA LEU A 120 -14.41 -3.51 -5.39
C LEU A 120 -15.46 -2.56 -5.99
N LYS A 121 -15.03 -1.47 -6.64
CA LYS A 121 -15.96 -0.57 -7.36
C LYS A 121 -16.68 -1.25 -8.53
N ILE A 122 -16.04 -2.22 -9.18
CA ILE A 122 -16.64 -2.95 -10.30
C ILE A 122 -17.70 -3.94 -9.79
N ILE A 123 -17.38 -4.70 -8.74
CA ILE A 123 -18.27 -5.76 -8.22
C ILE A 123 -19.37 -5.22 -7.32
N SER A 124 -19.15 -4.09 -6.66
CA SER A 124 -20.13 -3.42 -5.80
C SER A 124 -20.07 -1.90 -6.02
N PRO A 125 -20.72 -1.38 -7.08
CA PRO A 125 -20.66 0.03 -7.44
C PRO A 125 -21.18 0.99 -6.35
N ASP A 126 -22.09 0.50 -5.52
CA ASP A 126 -22.69 1.23 -4.40
C ASP A 126 -21.80 1.20 -3.13
N LEU A 127 -20.71 0.43 -3.13
CA LEU A 127 -19.76 0.38 -2.02
C LEU A 127 -19.04 1.72 -1.88
N ARG A 128 -19.29 2.39 -0.76
CA ARG A 128 -18.68 3.68 -0.42
C ARG A 128 -17.74 3.59 0.77
N ASP A 129 -18.11 2.83 1.78
CA ASP A 129 -17.44 2.90 3.07
C ASP A 129 -16.17 2.04 3.11
N VAL A 130 -15.04 2.68 3.41
CA VAL A 130 -13.76 2.03 3.69
C VAL A 130 -13.27 2.46 5.06
N ILE A 131 -13.13 1.49 5.97
CA ILE A 131 -12.64 1.70 7.33
C ILE A 131 -11.13 1.57 7.35
N ILE A 132 -10.45 2.62 7.81
CA ILE A 132 -9.00 2.71 7.94
C ILE A 132 -8.66 3.19 9.35
N THR A 133 -7.92 2.40 10.11
CA THR A 133 -7.57 2.71 11.50
C THR A 133 -6.82 4.05 11.67
N THR A 134 -6.97 4.69 12.82
CA THR A 134 -6.14 5.85 13.19
C THR A 134 -5.21 5.52 14.35
N PRO A 135 -3.87 5.60 14.17
CA PRO A 135 -3.14 5.92 12.93
C PRO A 135 -3.13 4.78 11.90
N SER A 136 -2.74 5.10 10.67
CA SER A 136 -2.54 4.17 9.54
C SER A 136 -1.46 4.70 8.60
N TRP A 137 -1.07 3.91 7.59
CA TRP A 137 -0.14 4.33 6.54
C TRP A 137 -0.76 5.49 5.73
N PRO A 138 -0.08 6.65 5.61
CA PRO A 138 -0.68 7.86 5.04
C PRO A 138 -1.27 7.69 3.64
N SER A 139 -0.67 6.80 2.82
CA SER A 139 -1.14 6.59 1.44
C SER A 139 -2.48 5.87 1.37
N HIS A 140 -2.88 5.08 2.37
CA HIS A 140 -4.12 4.30 2.31
C HIS A 140 -5.34 5.20 2.16
N LYS A 141 -5.47 6.20 3.05
CA LYS A 141 -6.56 7.18 2.99
C LYS A 141 -6.58 7.92 1.67
N LEU A 142 -5.44 8.47 1.26
CA LEU A 142 -5.33 9.24 0.02
C LEU A 142 -5.75 8.40 -1.19
N GLN A 143 -5.32 7.15 -1.24
CA GLN A 143 -5.59 6.23 -2.33
C GLN A 143 -7.08 5.87 -2.44
N PHE A 144 -7.74 5.51 -1.33
CA PHE A 144 -9.17 5.20 -1.33
C PHE A 144 -10.03 6.45 -1.60
N GLN A 145 -9.68 7.61 -1.02
CA GLN A 145 -10.38 8.87 -1.32
C GLN A 145 -10.27 9.25 -2.81
N THR A 146 -9.10 9.05 -3.42
CA THR A 146 -8.90 9.33 -4.86
C THR A 146 -9.76 8.41 -5.75
N MET A 147 -10.13 7.22 -5.28
CA MET A 147 -11.05 6.30 -5.96
C MET A 147 -12.54 6.60 -5.68
N GLY A 148 -12.85 7.62 -4.87
CA GLY A 148 -14.24 7.98 -4.53
C GLY A 148 -14.87 7.05 -3.48
N TYR A 149 -14.07 6.55 -2.54
CA TYR A 149 -14.55 5.93 -1.30
C TYR A 149 -14.64 6.95 -0.17
N ASP A 150 -15.60 6.74 0.72
CA ASP A 150 -15.77 7.46 1.98
C ASP A 150 -14.94 6.74 3.05
N VAL A 151 -13.89 7.40 3.52
CA VAL A 151 -12.95 6.81 4.48
C VAL A 151 -13.40 7.10 5.91
N ILE A 152 -13.70 6.04 6.65
CA ILE A 152 -14.06 6.06 8.08
C ILE A 152 -12.82 5.76 8.91
N GLU A 153 -12.52 6.61 9.89
CA GLU A 153 -11.24 6.61 10.60
C GLU A 153 -11.39 6.31 12.11
N PRO A 154 -11.68 5.06 12.52
CA PRO A 154 -11.86 4.76 13.93
C PRO A 154 -10.54 4.79 14.72
N PRO A 155 -10.58 5.11 16.02
CA PRO A 155 -9.41 5.00 16.89
C PRO A 155 -8.89 3.56 16.92
N TYR A 156 -7.56 3.41 16.86
CA TYR A 156 -6.89 2.12 16.96
C TYR A 156 -5.77 2.14 18.01
N TYR A 157 -5.05 3.24 18.13
CA TYR A 157 -3.94 3.34 19.09
C TYR A 157 -4.09 4.59 19.96
N LYS A 158 -4.08 4.38 21.28
CA LYS A 158 -4.24 5.43 22.28
C LYS A 158 -3.37 5.10 23.48
N ASP A 159 -2.75 6.09 24.14
CA ASP A 159 -1.98 5.88 25.38
C ASP A 159 -0.98 4.70 25.34
N LYS A 160 -0.27 4.61 24.21
CA LYS A 160 0.72 3.57 23.90
C LYS A 160 0.19 2.13 23.87
N ARG A 161 -1.12 1.96 23.64
CA ARG A 161 -1.77 0.65 23.58
C ARG A 161 -2.83 0.61 22.47
N PHE A 162 -3.17 -0.61 22.07
CA PHE A 162 -4.30 -0.86 21.17
C PHE A 162 -5.62 -0.57 21.89
N ASP A 163 -6.47 0.25 21.28
CA ASP A 163 -7.81 0.58 21.77
C ASP A 163 -8.84 -0.40 21.18
N PHE A 164 -8.85 -1.62 21.74
CA PHE A 164 -9.70 -2.70 21.24
C PHE A 164 -11.19 -2.36 21.29
N GLN A 165 -11.63 -1.67 22.35
CA GLN A 165 -13.05 -1.33 22.53
C GLN A 165 -13.51 -0.32 21.48
N ALA A 166 -12.74 0.74 21.22
CA ALA A 166 -13.08 1.71 20.18
C ALA A 166 -13.05 1.08 18.78
N TYR A 167 -12.07 0.23 18.51
CA TYR A 167 -11.97 -0.46 17.23
C TYR A 167 -13.15 -1.42 17.00
N LEU A 168 -13.51 -2.23 18.00
CA LEU A 168 -14.64 -3.15 17.90
C LEU A 168 -15.97 -2.40 17.73
N ALA A 169 -16.20 -1.34 18.51
CA ALA A 169 -17.41 -0.52 18.39
C ALA A 169 -17.57 0.08 16.98
N ALA A 170 -16.46 0.49 16.35
CA ALA A 170 -16.49 0.98 14.98
C ALA A 170 -16.90 -0.12 13.98
N LEU A 171 -16.37 -1.33 14.13
CA LEU A 171 -16.75 -2.48 13.29
C LEU A 171 -18.22 -2.87 13.49
N GLU A 172 -18.73 -2.85 14.71
CA GLU A 172 -20.14 -3.14 15.02
C GLU A 172 -21.09 -2.09 14.45
N SER A 173 -20.64 -0.83 14.35
CA SER A 173 -21.41 0.27 13.76
C SER A 173 -21.30 0.39 12.23
N ALA A 174 -20.45 -0.43 11.61
CA ALA A 174 -20.19 -0.35 10.17
C ALA A 174 -21.43 -0.77 9.37
N ASN A 175 -21.68 -0.08 8.25
CA ASN A 175 -22.73 -0.50 7.32
C ASN A 175 -22.36 -1.87 6.71
N PRO A 176 -23.34 -2.78 6.52
CA PRO A 176 -23.11 -4.00 5.75
C PRO A 176 -22.53 -3.68 4.37
N GLY A 177 -21.55 -4.47 3.95
CA GLY A 177 -20.77 -4.28 2.73
C GLY A 177 -19.58 -3.31 2.87
N SER A 178 -19.34 -2.73 4.06
CA SER A 178 -18.15 -1.90 4.30
C SER A 178 -16.85 -2.70 4.12
N VAL A 179 -15.79 -2.03 3.66
CA VAL A 179 -14.47 -2.64 3.52
C VAL A 179 -13.60 -2.23 4.70
N VAL A 180 -12.96 -3.20 5.34
CA VAL A 180 -12.01 -2.93 6.44
C VAL A 180 -10.58 -3.14 5.95
N THR A 181 -9.72 -2.13 6.14
CA THR A 181 -8.28 -2.27 5.90
C THR A 181 -7.59 -2.64 7.20
N PHE A 182 -7.00 -3.84 7.26
CA PHE A 182 -6.23 -4.29 8.43
C PHE A 182 -4.75 -3.88 8.34
N MET A 183 -4.23 -3.33 9.43
CA MET A 183 -2.80 -3.08 9.63
C MET A 183 -2.15 -4.32 10.23
N LEU A 184 -1.56 -5.18 9.40
CA LEU A 184 -0.62 -6.19 9.87
C LEU A 184 0.77 -5.57 9.89
N VAL A 185 1.42 -5.60 11.05
CA VAL A 185 2.61 -4.78 11.38
C VAL A 185 3.78 -5.00 10.41
N HIS A 186 3.81 -6.05 9.58
CA HIS A 186 4.91 -6.34 8.65
C HIS A 186 4.48 -6.65 7.19
N ILE A 187 3.19 -6.76 6.87
CA ILE A 187 2.67 -7.01 5.52
C ILE A 187 1.30 -6.34 5.41
N THR A 188 1.11 -5.42 4.46
CA THR A 188 -0.24 -4.95 4.12
C THR A 188 -0.98 -6.10 3.44
N LEU A 189 -1.70 -6.88 4.23
CA LEU A 189 -2.67 -7.84 3.72
C LEU A 189 -4.03 -7.12 3.68
N LEU A 190 -4.52 -6.82 2.48
CA LEU A 190 -5.92 -6.42 2.34
C LEU A 190 -6.78 -7.70 2.41
N ALA A 191 -7.17 -8.09 3.61
CA ALA A 191 -8.30 -9.00 3.77
C ALA A 191 -9.57 -8.17 3.56
N VAL A 192 -10.14 -8.22 2.35
CA VAL A 192 -11.50 -7.72 2.13
C VAL A 192 -12.44 -8.70 2.83
N ILE A 193 -12.74 -8.43 4.10
CA ILE A 193 -13.89 -9.02 4.75
C ILE A 193 -15.06 -8.13 4.38
N LEU A 194 -15.91 -8.61 3.47
CA LEU A 194 -17.25 -8.05 3.30
C LEU A 194 -18.01 -8.44 4.58
N LEU A 195 -18.23 -7.46 5.46
CA LEU A 195 -19.12 -7.61 6.62
C LEU A 195 -20.58 -7.51 6.18
#